data_AF-A0A946UBA5-F1
#
_entry.id   AF-A0A946UBA5-F1
#
_cell.length_a   1.000
_cell.length_b   1.000
_cell.length_c   1.000
_cell.angle_alpha   90.00
_cell.angle_beta   90.00
_cell.angle_gamma   90.00
#
_symmetry.space_group_name_H-M   'P 1'
#
loop_
_entity.id
_entity.type
_entity.pdbx_description
1 polymer ?
#
loop_
_entity_poly.entity_id
_entity_poly.type
_entity_poly.pdbx_seq_one_letter_code
_entity_poly.pdbx_strand_id
1 'polypeptide(L)'
;MTDVADDTVAERISAVNSSLERAARDARWDAVAPLLSQREHLLASLPDARRREALVDCHRVTRQVLQLAREARRAVSEQLCGLKKGRAAADAYTAARNEQI
;
A
#
# COMPACT_ATOMS: atom_id res chain seq x y z
N MET A 1 -9.37 -35.47 7.43
CA MET A 1 -9.17 -34.46 8.50
C MET A 1 -8.29 -33.27 8.07
N THR A 2 -7.67 -33.29 6.89
CA THR A 2 -6.79 -32.23 6.37
C THR A 2 -7.56 -31.03 5.77
N ASP A 3 -8.76 -31.28 5.23
CA ASP A 3 -9.55 -30.29 4.45
C ASP A 3 -9.98 -29.07 5.28
N VAL A 4 -10.41 -29.29 6.53
CA VAL A 4 -10.91 -28.21 7.42
C VAL A 4 -9.80 -27.24 7.85
N ALA A 5 -8.57 -27.73 8.02
CA ALA A 5 -7.43 -26.90 8.40
C ALA A 5 -6.98 -26.02 7.23
N ASP A 6 -7.01 -26.56 6.01
CA ASP A 6 -6.65 -25.84 4.79
C ASP A 6 -7.68 -24.75 4.45
N ASP A 7 -8.98 -25.04 4.62
CA ASP A 7 -10.05 -24.05 4.45
C ASP A 7 -9.90 -22.88 5.43
N THR A 8 -9.53 -23.17 6.68
CA THR A 8 -9.27 -22.14 7.70
C THR A 8 -8.09 -21.23 7.30
N VAL A 9 -7.04 -21.78 6.68
CA VAL A 9 -5.89 -20.98 6.21
C VAL A 9 -6.26 -20.14 4.99
N ALA A 10 -7.05 -20.69 4.05
CA ALA A 10 -7.54 -19.96 2.89
C ALA A 10 -8.43 -18.76 3.28
N GLU A 11 -9.33 -18.94 4.25
CA GLU A 11 -10.15 -17.85 4.80
C GLU A 11 -9.28 -16.75 5.43
N ARG A 12 -8.24 -17.13 6.19
CA ARG A 12 -7.30 -16.18 6.79
C ARG A 12 -6.53 -15.40 5.72
N ILE A 13 -6.11 -16.04 4.63
CA ILE A 13 -5.47 -15.36 3.50
C ILE A 13 -6.43 -14.35 2.87
N SER A 14 -7.69 -14.72 2.66
CA SER A 14 -8.72 -13.83 2.14
C SER A 14 -8.96 -12.60 3.04
N ALA A 15 -8.98 -12.81 4.37
CA ALA A 15 -9.09 -11.73 5.35
C ALA A 15 -7.88 -10.78 5.33
N VAL A 16 -6.66 -11.32 5.21
CA VAL A 16 -5.43 -10.52 5.07
C VAL A 16 -5.44 -9.74 3.76
N ASN A 17 -5.85 -10.35 2.64
CA ASN A 17 -5.99 -9.67 1.35
C ASN A 17 -6.99 -8.50 1.43
N SER A 18 -8.15 -8.70 2.06
CA SER A 18 -9.14 -7.65 2.29
C SER A 18 -8.57 -6.52 3.15
N SER A 19 -7.76 -6.86 4.15
CA SER A 19 -7.09 -5.89 5.02
C SER A 19 -6.01 -5.10 4.28
N LEU A 20 -5.24 -5.74 3.39
CA LEU A 20 -4.26 -5.08 2.52
C LEU A 20 -4.92 -4.06 1.61
N GLU A 21 -6.03 -4.43 0.95
CA GLU A 21 -6.77 -3.50 0.11
C GLU A 21 -7.29 -2.30 0.91
N ARG A 22 -7.85 -2.56 2.10
CA ARG A 22 -8.37 -1.49 2.96
C ARG A 22 -7.26 -0.57 3.43
N ALA A 23 -6.14 -1.11 3.92
CA ALA A 23 -4.99 -0.32 4.34
C ALA A 23 -4.45 0.56 3.20
N ALA A 24 -4.35 0.01 1.98
CA ALA A 24 -3.90 0.75 0.81
C ALA A 24 -4.89 1.85 0.38
N ARG A 25 -6.20 1.57 0.39
CA ARG A 25 -7.24 2.58 0.08
C ARG A 25 -7.23 3.73 1.10
N ASP A 26 -7.02 3.40 2.38
CA ASP A 26 -6.97 4.37 3.48
C ASP A 26 -5.59 5.06 3.61
N ALA A 27 -4.65 4.79 2.68
CA ALA A 27 -3.28 5.28 2.73
C ALA A 27 -2.50 4.94 4.02
N ARG A 28 -2.90 3.88 4.73
CA ARG A 28 -2.22 3.31 5.91
C ARG A 28 -1.07 2.40 5.48
N TRP A 29 -0.06 2.99 4.85
CA TRP A 29 1.06 2.27 4.22
C TRP A 29 1.96 1.55 5.23
N ASP A 30 2.02 2.04 6.47
CA ASP A 30 2.68 1.42 7.61
C ASP A 30 2.11 0.02 7.92
N ALA A 31 0.80 -0.17 7.75
CA ALA A 31 0.13 -1.46 7.96
C ALA A 31 0.34 -2.46 6.81
N VAL A 32 0.79 -2.02 5.63
CA VAL A 32 0.89 -2.91 4.44
C VAL A 32 2.01 -3.93 4.60
N ALA A 33 3.19 -3.52 5.06
CA ALA A 33 4.33 -4.41 5.23
C ALA A 33 4.04 -5.61 6.18
N PRO A 34 3.54 -5.40 7.42
CA PRO A 34 3.25 -6.52 8.32
C PRO A 34 2.15 -7.45 7.77
N LEU A 35 1.15 -6.91 7.06
CA LEU A 35 0.11 -7.72 6.42
C LEU A 35 0.67 -8.59 5.27
N LEU A 36 1.63 -8.09 4.49
CA LEU A 36 2.32 -8.88 3.47
C LEU A 36 3.10 -10.04 4.10
N SER A 37 3.86 -9.78 5.18
CA SER A 37 4.58 -10.84 5.91
C SER A 37 3.64 -11.88 6.51
N GLN A 38 2.50 -11.46 7.06
CA GLN A 38 1.47 -12.37 7.56
C GLN A 38 0.93 -13.27 6.44
N ARG A 39 0.67 -12.70 5.26
CA ARG A 39 0.19 -13.44 4.08
C ARG A 39 1.22 -14.46 3.61
N GLU A 40 2.50 -14.10 3.55
CA GLU A 40 3.59 -15.01 3.19
C GLU A 40 3.67 -16.21 4.13
N HIS A 41 3.53 -15.98 5.44
CA HIS A 41 3.51 -17.05 6.43
C HIS A 41 2.32 -18.02 6.23
N LEU A 42 1.13 -17.49 5.95
CA LEU A 42 -0.05 -18.30 5.67
C LEU A 42 0.10 -19.11 4.37
N LEU A 43 0.64 -18.50 3.30
CA LEU A 43 0.91 -19.20 2.05
C LEU A 43 1.92 -20.35 2.23
N ALA A 44 2.94 -20.16 3.08
CA ALA A 44 3.92 -21.18 3.39
C ALA A 44 3.32 -22.39 4.12
N SER A 45 2.23 -22.20 4.89
CA SER A 45 1.52 -23.29 5.56
C SER A 45 0.61 -24.12 4.65
N LEU A 46 0.24 -23.61 3.46
CA LEU A 46 -0.62 -24.34 2.53
C LEU A 46 0.14 -25.42 1.75
N PRO A 47 -0.51 -26.56 1.42
CA PRO A 47 0.02 -27.52 0.46
C PRO A 47 0.09 -26.92 -0.96
N ASP A 48 1.01 -27.42 -1.79
CA ASP A 48 1.35 -26.80 -3.09
C ASP A 48 0.16 -26.61 -4.05
N ALA A 49 -0.78 -27.56 -4.08
CA ALA A 49 -1.97 -27.46 -4.93
C ALA A 49 -2.85 -26.24 -4.55
N ARG A 50 -3.17 -26.09 -3.26
CA ARG A 50 -3.95 -24.96 -2.72
C ARG A 50 -3.17 -23.65 -2.72
N ARG A 51 -1.85 -23.73 -2.52
CA ARG A 51 -0.97 -22.56 -2.57
C ARG A 51 -1.01 -21.90 -3.94
N ARG A 52 -1.05 -22.65 -5.04
CA ARG A 52 -1.15 -22.09 -6.39
C ARG A 52 -2.43 -21.29 -6.59
N GLU A 53 -3.57 -21.82 -6.14
CA GLU A 53 -4.86 -21.13 -6.19
C GLU A 53 -4.80 -19.83 -5.37
N ALA A 54 -4.34 -19.91 -4.12
CA ALA A 54 -4.20 -18.74 -3.25
C ALA A 54 -3.23 -17.68 -3.81
N LEU A 55 -2.16 -18.10 -4.51
CA LEU A 55 -1.20 -17.19 -5.14
C LEU A 55 -1.81 -16.35 -6.27
N VAL A 56 -2.77 -16.89 -7.03
CA VAL A 56 -3.47 -16.13 -8.08
C VAL A 56 -4.24 -14.97 -7.45
N ASP A 57 -4.98 -15.23 -6.37
CA ASP A 57 -5.72 -14.19 -5.64
C ASP A 57 -4.78 -13.18 -4.98
N CYS A 58 -3.72 -13.65 -4.34
CA CYS A 58 -2.71 -12.79 -3.74
C CYS A 58 -2.04 -11.90 -4.78
N HIS A 59 -1.81 -12.41 -6.00
CA HIS A 59 -1.24 -11.64 -7.10
C HIS A 59 -2.18 -10.50 -7.53
N ARG A 60 -3.47 -10.77 -7.70
CA ARG A 60 -4.50 -9.77 -8.04
C ARG A 60 -4.50 -8.62 -7.02
N VAL A 61 -4.58 -8.96 -5.73
CA VAL A 61 -4.59 -7.98 -4.63
C VAL A 61 -3.29 -7.18 -4.60
N THR A 62 -2.14 -7.83 -4.81
CA THR A 62 -0.84 -7.15 -4.85
C THR A 62 -0.77 -6.13 -5.98
N ARG A 63 -1.28 -6.46 -7.18
CA ARG A 63 -1.34 -5.50 -8.29
C ARG A 63 -2.20 -4.28 -7.96
N GLN A 64 -3.32 -4.49 -7.30
CA GLN A 64 -4.22 -3.41 -6.88
C GLN A 64 -3.56 -2.51 -5.82
N VAL A 65 -2.92 -3.10 -4.80
CA VAL A 65 -2.15 -2.34 -3.78
C VAL A 65 -1.02 -1.53 -4.43
N LEU A 66 -0.29 -2.12 -5.39
CA LEU A 66 0.76 -1.43 -6.13
C LEU A 66 0.23 -0.26 -6.97
N GLN A 67 -0.95 -0.41 -7.57
CA GLN A 67 -1.60 0.68 -8.30
C GLN A 67 -1.93 1.84 -7.35
N LEU A 68 -2.59 1.55 -6.22
CA LEU A 68 -2.93 2.56 -5.21
C LEU A 68 -1.68 3.27 -4.67
N ALA A 69 -0.59 2.52 -4.43
CA ALA A 69 0.68 3.10 -3.99
C ALA A 69 1.28 4.05 -5.03
N ARG A 70 1.17 3.73 -6.33
CA ARG A 70 1.64 4.62 -7.41
C ARG A 70 0.81 5.90 -7.48
N GLU A 71 -0.50 5.79 -7.35
CA GLU A 71 -1.42 6.93 -7.33
C GLU A 71 -1.13 7.84 -6.12
N ALA A 72 -0.98 7.25 -4.93
CA ALA A 72 -0.62 7.99 -3.72
C ALA A 72 0.74 8.69 -3.85
N ARG A 73 1.76 8.00 -4.38
CA ARG A 73 3.07 8.60 -4.64
C ARG A 73 3.00 9.79 -5.59
N ARG A 74 2.19 9.68 -6.65
CA ARG A 74 1.98 10.78 -7.59
C ARG A 74 1.32 11.97 -6.91
N ALA A 75 0.25 11.74 -6.13
CA ALA A 75 -0.45 12.80 -5.41
C ALA A 75 0.48 13.54 -4.43
N VAL A 76 1.28 12.81 -3.64
CA VAL A 76 2.28 13.41 -2.74
C VAL A 76 3.33 14.20 -3.52
N SER A 77 3.78 13.69 -4.67
CA SER A 77 4.77 14.40 -5.51
C SER A 77 4.21 15.72 -6.06
N GLU A 78 2.95 15.72 -6.49
CA GLU A 78 2.25 16.92 -6.96
C GLU A 78 2.09 17.95 -5.82
N GLN A 79 1.69 17.50 -4.63
CA GLN A 79 1.60 18.35 -3.44
C GLN A 79 2.95 18.96 -3.05
N LEU A 80 4.03 18.17 -3.04
CA LEU A 80 5.38 18.64 -2.74
C LEU A 80 5.86 19.67 -3.77
N CYS A 81 5.54 19.47 -5.06
CA CYS A 81 5.84 20.44 -6.11
C CYS A 81 5.11 21.77 -5.87
N GLY A 82 3.82 21.71 -5.50
CA GLY A 82 3.04 22.88 -5.11
C GLY A 82 3.64 23.63 -3.93
N LEU A 83 4.01 22.92 -2.86
CA LEU A 83 4.66 23.51 -1.68
C LEU A 83 6.00 24.16 -2.00
N LYS A 84 6.83 23.53 -2.85
CA LYS A 84 8.11 24.13 -3.30
C LYS A 84 7.90 25.43 -4.06
N LYS A 85 6.91 25.49 -4.95
CA LYS A 85 6.56 26.71 -5.69
C LYS A 85 6.04 27.80 -4.75
N GLY A 86 5.15 27.44 -3.81
CA GLY A 86 4.65 28.37 -2.81
C GLY A 86 5.76 28.96 -1.94
N ARG A 87 6.71 28.12 -1.52
CA ARG A 87 7.91 28.57 -0.78
C ARG A 87 8.75 29.54 -1.61
N ALA A 88 9.06 29.21 -2.86
CA ALA A 88 9.84 30.09 -3.73
C ALA A 88 9.16 31.46 -3.94
N ALA A 89 7.83 31.50 -4.07
CA ALA A 89 7.07 32.75 -4.17
C ALA A 89 7.14 33.58 -2.88
N ALA A 90 7.05 32.94 -1.70
CA ALA A 90 7.19 33.61 -0.41
C ALA A 90 8.60 34.17 -0.20
N ASP A 91 9.62 33.42 -0.60
CA ASP A 91 11.03 33.85 -0.53
C ASP A 91 11.26 35.07 -1.44
N ALA A 92 10.74 35.04 -2.68
CA ALA A 92 10.84 36.15 -3.62
C ALA A 92 10.13 37.42 -3.11
N TYR A 93 8.94 37.28 -2.53
CA TYR A 93 8.22 38.41 -1.92
C TYR A 93 9.00 39.03 -0.76
N THR A 94 9.59 38.20 0.09
CA THR A 94 10.40 38.65 1.23
C THR A 94 11.64 39.40 0.78
N ALA A 95 12.34 38.90 -0.26
CA ALA A 95 13.50 39.56 -0.85
C ALA A 95 13.14 40.94 -1.42
N ALA A 96 12.10 41.01 -2.26
CA ALA A 96 11.65 42.27 -2.87
C ALA A 96 11.23 43.33 -1.85
N ARG A 97 10.64 42.90 -0.71
CA ARG A 97 10.28 43.81 0.39
C ARG A 97 11.51 44.38 1.11
N ASN A 98 12.54 43.58 1.32
CA ASN A 98 13.75 44.02 2.04
C ASN A 98 14.61 44.97 1.21
N GLU A 99 14.48 44.96 -0.12
CA GLU A 99 15.18 45.89 -1.04
C GLU A 99 14.54 47.29 -1.09
N GLN A 100 13.32 47.46 -0.55
CA GLN A 100 12.57 48.72 -0.55
C GLN A 100 12.73 49.54 0.76
N ILE A 101 13.54 49.05 1.69
CA ILE A 101 13.85 49.67 3.00
C ILE A 101 15.32 50.07 3.02
#